data_AF-A0A6L7GET0-F1
#
_entry.id   AF-A0A6L7GET0-F1
#
_cell.length_a   1.000
_cell.length_b   1.000
_cell.length_c   1.000
_cell.angle_alpha   90.00
_cell.angle_beta   90.00
_cell.angle_gamma   90.00
#
_symmetry.space_group_name_H-M   'P 1'
#
loop_
_entity.id
_entity.type
_entity.pdbx_description
1 polymer ?
#
loop_
_entity_poly.entity_id
_entity_poly.type
_entity_poly.pdbx_seq_one_letter_code
_entity_poly.pdbx_strand_id
1 'polypeptide(L)'
;MTYRARIAALGLFPAIFIALAACGNADQQTETADDFAARVNGAPVAANTSATGQPGQQYAPQLAAPVSGAAAGPPEARRQTDPASASCGANRGAKFLGQPASDQINAEISQILPAGATMRVVSYGEAVDSDFRNARLNIMLDAGGIIRDLRCG
;
A
#
# COMPACT_ATOMS: atom_id res chain seq x y z
N MET A 1 -46.13 44.67 -10.28
CA MET A 1 -47.14 43.59 -10.42
C MET A 1 -46.94 42.61 -9.29
N THR A 2 -47.78 42.75 -8.26
CA THR A 2 -48.03 41.80 -7.18
C THR A 2 -48.63 40.51 -7.74
N TYR A 3 -48.28 39.33 -7.20
CA TYR A 3 -49.18 38.16 -6.97
C TYR A 3 -48.40 37.01 -6.28
N ARG A 4 -48.57 36.83 -4.97
CA ARG A 4 -49.44 35.84 -4.29
C ARG A 4 -48.77 34.47 -4.05
N ALA A 5 -48.31 34.30 -2.80
CA ALA A 5 -48.09 33.01 -2.16
C ALA A 5 -49.38 32.19 -2.10
N ARG A 6 -49.28 30.87 -2.27
CA ARG A 6 -50.31 29.90 -1.90
C ARG A 6 -49.72 28.87 -0.95
N ILE A 7 -50.14 28.97 0.30
CA ILE A 7 -50.06 27.96 1.35
C ILE A 7 -51.36 27.16 1.28
N ALA A 8 -51.27 25.84 1.12
CA ALA A 8 -52.31 24.83 1.38
C ALA A 8 -51.67 23.45 1.08
N ALA A 9 -51.87 22.37 1.83
CA ALA A 9 -52.67 22.17 3.03
C ALA A 9 -52.11 20.97 3.80
N LEU A 10 -52.45 20.97 5.09
CA LEU A 10 -52.50 19.84 6.01
C LEU A 10 -52.83 18.50 5.34
N GLY A 11 -51.97 17.51 5.57
CA GLY A 11 -52.31 16.10 5.52
C GLY A 11 -51.94 15.44 6.85
N LEU A 12 -52.93 15.29 7.74
CA LEU A 12 -52.87 14.41 8.92
C LEU A 12 -52.58 12.98 8.45
N PHE A 13 -51.42 12.43 8.80
CA PHE A 13 -51.24 10.98 8.87
C PHE A 13 -51.22 10.56 10.35
N PRO A 14 -52.15 9.69 10.77
CA PRO A 14 -52.26 9.28 12.16
C PRO A 14 -51.10 8.36 12.54
N ALA A 15 -50.66 8.57 13.77
CA ALA A 15 -49.64 7.83 14.48
C ALA A 15 -49.89 6.31 14.46
N ILE A 16 -49.05 5.56 13.73
CA ILE A 16 -48.79 4.15 13.98
C ILE A 16 -47.31 3.90 13.69
N PHE A 17 -46.46 4.09 14.69
CA PHE A 17 -45.20 3.34 14.85
C PHE A 17 -44.88 3.30 16.34
N ILE A 18 -45.66 2.50 17.07
CA ILE A 18 -45.31 2.05 18.42
C ILE A 18 -44.31 0.89 18.29
N ALA A 19 -43.27 0.98 19.13
CA ALA A 19 -42.35 -0.08 19.56
C ALA A 19 -41.25 -0.51 18.59
N LEU A 20 -40.22 0.34 18.46
CA LEU A 20 -38.84 -0.10 18.20
C LEU A 20 -37.89 0.36 19.33
N ALA A 21 -38.36 0.31 20.58
CA ALA A 21 -37.61 0.75 21.77
C ALA A 21 -37.04 -0.43 22.60
N ALA A 22 -36.74 -1.56 21.97
CA ALA A 22 -36.25 -2.77 22.66
C ALA A 22 -34.98 -3.40 22.06
N CYS A 23 -34.30 -2.73 21.12
CA CYS A 23 -32.96 -3.13 20.64
C CYS A 23 -31.97 -1.96 20.72
N GLY A 24 -32.05 -1.19 21.81
CA GLY A 24 -31.17 -0.07 22.08
C GLY A 24 -30.95 0.06 23.59
N ASN A 25 -30.43 -1.00 24.22
CA ASN A 25 -29.71 -0.82 25.48
C ASN A 25 -28.41 -0.09 25.14
N ALA A 26 -28.51 1.23 24.93
CA ALA A 26 -27.39 2.09 25.19
C ALA A 26 -27.29 2.16 26.71
N ASP A 27 -26.60 1.19 27.29
CA ASP A 27 -25.89 1.46 28.53
C ASP A 27 -25.10 2.74 28.25
N GLN A 28 -25.58 3.85 28.80
CA GLN A 28 -24.85 5.10 28.85
C GLN A 28 -23.68 4.85 29.81
N GLN A 29 -22.68 4.08 29.35
CA GLN A 29 -21.34 4.23 29.87
C GLN A 29 -20.93 5.65 29.49
N THR A 30 -21.19 6.58 30.40
CA THR A 30 -20.48 7.86 30.45
C THR A 30 -19.03 7.53 30.71
N GLU A 31 -18.32 7.11 29.66
CA GLU A 31 -16.86 7.02 29.63
C GLU A 31 -16.36 8.47 29.66
N THR A 32 -16.31 9.03 30.86
CA THR A 32 -15.79 10.38 31.07
C THR A 32 -14.29 10.36 30.80
N ALA A 33 -13.73 11.50 30.39
CA ALA A 33 -12.28 11.63 30.21
C ALA A 33 -11.51 11.25 31.50
N ASP A 34 -12.14 11.45 32.66
CA ASP A 34 -11.61 11.10 33.97
C ASP A 34 -11.56 9.57 34.18
N ASP A 35 -12.56 8.81 33.72
CA ASP A 35 -12.55 7.34 33.76
C ASP A 35 -11.50 6.72 32.83
N PHE A 36 -11.18 7.39 31.73
CA PHE A 36 -10.06 7.00 30.88
C PHE A 36 -8.71 7.28 31.56
N ALA A 37 -8.55 8.48 32.15
CA ALA A 37 -7.34 8.87 32.85
C ALA A 37 -7.04 7.98 34.07
N ALA A 38 -8.06 7.52 34.78
CA ALA A 38 -7.93 6.63 35.92
C ALA A 38 -7.37 5.24 35.53
N ARG A 39 -7.72 4.73 34.35
CA ARG A 39 -7.21 3.43 33.85
C ARG A 39 -5.78 3.51 33.31
N VAL A 40 -5.40 4.64 32.73
CA VAL A 40 -4.04 4.86 32.19
C VAL A 40 -3.02 5.08 33.31
N ASN A 41 -3.41 5.75 34.41
CA ASN A 41 -2.47 6.14 35.46
C ASN A 41 -2.37 5.15 36.65
N GLY A 42 -3.00 3.98 36.57
CA GLY A 42 -2.68 2.82 37.42
C GLY A 42 -3.47 2.72 38.72
N ALA A 43 -4.56 1.95 38.69
CA ALA A 43 -5.06 1.26 39.89
C ALA A 43 -4.31 -0.08 40.06
N PRO A 44 -3.91 -0.49 41.28
CA PRO A 44 -3.23 -1.76 41.49
C PRO A 44 -4.23 -2.90 41.23
N VAL A 45 -3.99 -3.65 40.17
CA VAL A 45 -4.64 -4.95 39.93
C VAL A 45 -4.31 -5.87 41.11
N ALA A 46 -5.33 -6.20 41.89
CA ALA A 46 -5.22 -7.16 42.98
C ALA A 46 -4.68 -8.49 42.44
N ALA A 47 -3.54 -8.91 43.00
CA ALA A 47 -2.84 -10.13 42.63
C ALA A 47 -3.69 -11.36 42.99
N ASN A 48 -4.30 -11.98 41.97
CA ASN A 48 -4.22 -13.42 41.72
C ASN A 48 -5.16 -13.81 40.58
N THR A 49 -4.62 -13.94 39.37
CA THR A 49 -4.69 -15.16 38.54
C THR A 49 -3.67 -14.98 37.42
N SER A 50 -2.69 -15.88 37.34
CA SER A 50 -1.55 -15.81 36.43
C SER A 50 -1.96 -15.74 34.96
N ALA A 51 -1.65 -14.64 34.26
CA ALA A 51 -1.02 -14.61 32.94
C ALA A 51 -0.67 -13.16 32.56
N THR A 52 0.63 -12.87 32.55
CA THR A 52 1.29 -11.62 32.17
C THR A 52 0.86 -11.12 30.78
N GLY A 53 0.09 -10.04 30.71
CA GLY A 53 -0.17 -9.28 29.49
C GLY A 53 0.47 -7.89 29.57
N GLN A 54 1.76 -7.80 29.23
CA GLN A 54 2.43 -6.52 28.98
C GLN A 54 1.70 -5.75 27.85
N PRO A 55 1.68 -4.41 27.88
CA PRO A 55 1.19 -3.61 26.76
C PRO A 55 1.84 -4.10 25.47
N GLY A 56 0.99 -4.49 24.51
CA GLY A 56 1.34 -5.33 23.38
C GLY A 56 2.58 -4.84 22.65
N GLN A 57 3.69 -5.56 22.86
CA GLN A 57 4.88 -5.44 22.05
C GLN A 57 4.46 -5.68 20.60
N GLN A 58 4.54 -4.65 19.76
CA GLN A 58 4.42 -4.83 18.31
C GLN A 58 5.60 -5.68 17.87
N TYR A 59 5.39 -7.00 17.77
CA TYR A 59 6.36 -7.89 17.16
C TYR A 59 6.46 -7.53 15.69
N ALA A 60 7.64 -7.10 15.25
CA ALA A 60 7.94 -7.01 13.84
C ALA A 60 7.66 -8.37 13.17
N PRO A 61 7.01 -8.41 11.99
CA PRO A 61 6.76 -9.65 11.29
C PRO A 61 8.05 -10.46 11.15
N GLN A 62 8.06 -11.68 11.68
CA GLN A 62 9.20 -12.57 11.52
C GLN A 62 9.15 -13.11 10.08
N LEU A 63 10.04 -12.64 9.19
CA LEU A 63 10.19 -13.24 7.87
C LEU A 63 10.78 -14.65 8.05
N ALA A 64 10.07 -15.66 7.57
CA ALA A 64 10.59 -17.02 7.55
C ALA A 64 11.85 -17.08 6.67
N ALA A 65 12.91 -17.71 7.17
CA ALA A 65 14.11 -17.95 6.37
C ALA A 65 13.75 -18.85 5.17
N PRO A 66 14.31 -18.58 3.97
CA PRO A 66 14.13 -19.47 2.83
C PRO A 66 14.69 -20.86 3.17
N VAL A 67 13.91 -21.90 2.89
CA VAL A 67 14.35 -23.29 3.10
C VAL A 67 15.50 -23.64 2.15
N SER A 68 16.52 -24.33 2.67
CA SER A 68 17.67 -24.78 1.87
C SER A 68 17.20 -25.66 0.71
N GLY A 69 17.56 -25.30 -0.53
CA GLY A 69 17.17 -26.05 -1.73
C GLY A 69 15.83 -25.66 -2.32
N ALA A 70 15.22 -24.54 -1.89
CA ALA A 70 14.09 -23.96 -2.62
C ALA A 70 14.49 -23.71 -4.09
N ALA A 71 13.78 -24.34 -5.01
CA ALA A 71 13.99 -24.14 -6.43
C ALA A 71 13.64 -22.69 -6.81
N ALA A 72 14.44 -22.08 -7.69
CA ALA A 72 14.10 -20.79 -8.26
C ALA A 72 12.76 -20.91 -9.00
N GLY A 73 11.85 -19.96 -8.76
CA GLY A 73 10.62 -19.87 -9.52
C GLY A 73 10.89 -19.61 -11.01
N PRO A 74 9.89 -19.83 -11.88
CA PRO A 74 10.00 -19.43 -13.28
C PRO A 74 10.38 -17.95 -13.42
N PRO A 75 11.17 -17.56 -14.43
CA PRO A 75 11.51 -16.18 -14.65
C PRO A 75 10.25 -15.35 -14.94
N GLU A 76 10.20 -14.15 -14.36
CA GLU A 76 9.10 -13.24 -14.60
C GLU A 76 9.25 -12.59 -15.98
N ALA A 77 8.20 -12.66 -16.79
CA ALA A 77 8.22 -12.15 -18.14
C ALA A 77 8.63 -10.67 -18.20
N ARG A 78 9.48 -10.34 -19.17
CA ARG A 78 10.01 -9.00 -19.47
C ARG A 78 10.93 -8.41 -18.38
N ARG A 79 11.27 -9.14 -17.33
CA ARG A 79 12.24 -8.70 -16.31
C ARG A 79 13.66 -9.14 -16.66
N GLN A 80 14.63 -8.71 -15.86
CA GLN A 80 16.04 -9.06 -16.00
C GLN A 80 16.34 -10.57 -15.91
N THR A 81 15.43 -11.37 -15.38
CA THR A 81 15.58 -12.83 -15.30
C THR A 81 15.01 -13.56 -16.51
N ASP A 82 14.24 -12.87 -17.37
CA ASP A 82 13.61 -13.47 -18.55
C ASP A 82 14.55 -13.43 -19.76
N PRO A 83 14.98 -14.57 -20.32
CA PRO A 83 15.83 -14.62 -21.51
C PRO A 83 15.33 -13.78 -22.69
N ALA A 84 14.01 -13.63 -22.87
CA ALA A 84 13.42 -12.82 -23.95
C ALA A 84 13.68 -11.30 -23.79
N SER A 85 14.00 -10.84 -22.59
CA SER A 85 14.34 -9.44 -22.31
C SER A 85 15.72 -9.02 -22.81
N ALA A 86 16.46 -9.91 -23.48
CA ALA A 86 17.69 -9.56 -24.18
C ALA A 86 17.48 -8.47 -25.25
N SER A 87 16.26 -8.35 -25.79
CA SER A 87 15.86 -7.37 -26.80
C SER A 87 15.91 -5.90 -26.33
N CYS A 88 15.61 -5.63 -25.06
CA CYS A 88 15.79 -4.31 -24.45
C CYS A 88 17.05 -4.20 -23.58
N GLY A 89 17.74 -5.32 -23.34
CA GLY A 89 18.95 -5.37 -22.51
C GLY A 89 18.71 -5.53 -21.01
N ALA A 90 17.48 -5.77 -20.54
CA ALA A 90 17.19 -5.90 -19.11
C ALA A 90 18.05 -6.99 -18.44
N ASN A 91 18.30 -8.11 -19.14
CA ASN A 91 19.10 -9.23 -18.62
C ASN A 91 20.55 -8.87 -18.29
N ARG A 92 21.07 -7.81 -18.92
CA ARG A 92 22.44 -7.33 -18.69
C ARG A 92 22.52 -6.35 -17.52
N GLY A 93 21.38 -5.89 -17.02
CA GLY A 93 21.28 -4.84 -16.02
C GLY A 93 21.15 -5.33 -14.58
N ALA A 94 21.11 -6.64 -14.33
CA ALA A 94 20.94 -7.21 -12.98
C ALA A 94 21.93 -6.64 -11.93
N LYS A 95 23.14 -6.27 -12.36
CA LYS A 95 24.16 -5.67 -11.49
C LYS A 95 23.78 -4.30 -10.92
N PHE A 96 22.82 -3.60 -11.52
CA PHE A 96 22.40 -2.26 -11.12
C PHE A 96 21.23 -2.27 -10.12
N LEU A 97 20.60 -3.44 -9.88
CA LEU A 97 19.53 -3.56 -8.90
C LEU A 97 20.05 -3.22 -7.50
N GLY A 98 19.29 -2.43 -6.75
CA GLY A 98 19.66 -1.94 -5.42
C GLY A 98 20.60 -0.74 -5.40
N GLN A 99 21.03 -0.23 -6.57
CA GLN A 99 21.87 0.96 -6.65
C GLN A 99 21.02 2.24 -6.78
N PRO A 100 21.48 3.40 -6.26
CA PRO A 100 20.82 4.67 -6.53
C PRO A 100 20.93 5.03 -8.02
N ALA A 101 19.83 5.48 -8.60
CA ALA A 101 19.84 5.98 -9.97
C ALA A 101 20.55 7.35 -10.01
N SER A 102 21.78 7.34 -10.52
CA SER A 102 22.59 8.54 -10.78
C SER A 102 22.89 8.68 -12.27
N ASP A 103 23.34 9.84 -12.71
CA ASP A 103 23.74 10.07 -14.10
C ASP A 103 24.83 9.09 -14.55
N GLN A 104 25.76 8.75 -13.65
CA GLN A 104 26.78 7.75 -13.91
C GLN A 104 26.17 6.36 -14.14
N ILE A 105 25.29 5.90 -13.25
CA ILE A 105 24.63 4.60 -13.38
C ILE A 105 23.75 4.56 -14.63
N ASN A 106 23.04 5.64 -14.94
CA ASN A 106 22.24 5.75 -16.15
C ASN A 106 23.11 5.68 -17.42
N ALA A 107 24.29 6.31 -17.41
CA ALA A 107 25.25 6.20 -18.50
C ALA A 107 25.78 4.77 -18.66
N GLU A 108 26.12 4.09 -17.56
CA GLU A 108 26.55 2.69 -17.59
C GLU A 108 25.44 1.75 -18.09
N ILE A 109 24.18 2.01 -17.73
CA ILE A 109 23.03 1.27 -18.26
C ILE A 109 22.86 1.53 -19.76
N SER A 110 23.05 2.77 -20.22
CA SER A 110 22.94 3.08 -21.65
C SER A 110 23.93 2.30 -22.51
N GLN A 111 25.11 1.97 -21.97
CA GLN A 111 26.16 1.22 -22.68
C GLN A 111 25.84 -0.27 -22.87
N ILE A 112 24.95 -0.84 -22.06
CA ILE A 112 24.57 -2.26 -22.17
C ILE A 112 23.37 -2.48 -23.10
N LEU A 113 22.73 -1.40 -23.56
CA LEU A 113 21.56 -1.45 -24.42
C LEU A 113 21.90 -2.08 -25.78
N PRO A 114 21.02 -2.93 -26.33
CA PRO A 114 21.10 -3.38 -27.71
C PRO A 114 21.01 -2.22 -28.71
N ALA A 115 21.52 -2.43 -29.92
CA ALA A 115 21.41 -1.44 -30.99
C ALA A 115 19.94 -1.10 -31.28
N GLY A 116 19.61 0.19 -31.33
CA GLY A 116 18.24 0.68 -31.55
C GLY A 116 17.31 0.58 -30.33
N ALA A 117 17.80 0.04 -29.19
CA ALA A 117 17.05 0.07 -27.96
C ALA A 117 17.09 1.46 -27.31
N THR A 118 16.05 1.78 -26.55
CA THR A 118 15.93 3.03 -25.80
C THR A 118 15.78 2.73 -24.32
N MET A 119 16.05 3.71 -23.44
CA MET A 119 15.79 3.58 -22.02
C MET A 119 14.93 4.71 -21.49
N ARG A 120 14.15 4.42 -20.45
CA ARG A 120 13.37 5.39 -19.68
C ARG A 120 13.50 5.08 -18.20
N VAL A 121 13.75 6.11 -17.41
CA VAL A 121 13.65 6.03 -15.95
C VAL A 121 12.21 6.31 -15.56
N VAL A 122 11.64 5.47 -14.69
CA VAL A 122 10.27 5.61 -14.18
C VAL A 122 10.36 5.76 -12.67
N SER A 123 9.95 6.92 -12.18
CA SER A 123 9.98 7.25 -10.75
C SER A 123 8.89 6.50 -9.99
N TYR A 124 9.05 6.40 -8.67
CA TYR A 124 8.03 5.79 -7.83
C TYR A 124 6.70 6.56 -7.88
N GLY A 125 5.61 5.85 -8.18
CA GLY A 125 4.28 6.42 -8.32
C GLY A 125 4.04 7.20 -9.61
N GLU A 126 5.03 7.26 -10.51
CA GLU A 126 4.88 7.90 -11.81
C GLU A 126 3.86 7.13 -12.67
N ALA A 127 2.81 7.82 -13.10
CA ALA A 127 1.85 7.29 -14.05
C ALA A 127 2.47 7.34 -15.45
N VAL A 128 2.49 6.20 -16.13
CA VAL A 128 3.08 6.07 -17.45
C VAL A 128 2.02 5.61 -18.44
N ASP A 129 1.97 6.24 -19.59
CA ASP A 129 1.06 5.82 -20.66
C ASP A 129 1.45 4.42 -21.18
N SER A 130 0.46 3.65 -21.62
CA SER A 130 0.57 2.25 -22.02
C SER A 130 1.12 2.06 -23.44
N ASP A 131 2.08 2.88 -23.85
CA ASP A 131 2.80 2.72 -25.13
C ASP A 131 3.84 1.61 -24.99
N PHE A 132 3.51 0.39 -25.36
CA PHE A 132 4.43 -0.75 -25.23
C PHE A 132 5.46 -0.81 -26.35
N ARG A 133 6.75 -0.81 -25.99
CA ARG A 133 7.88 -0.99 -26.91
C ARG A 133 8.83 -2.07 -26.40
N ASN A 134 8.88 -3.21 -27.09
CA ASN A 134 9.79 -4.31 -26.74
C ASN A 134 11.26 -3.89 -26.66
N ALA A 135 11.69 -2.93 -27.50
CA ALA A 135 13.06 -2.43 -27.53
C ALA A 135 13.33 -1.30 -26.51
N ARG A 136 12.43 -1.04 -25.55
CA ARG A 136 12.64 -0.02 -24.52
C ARG A 136 12.87 -0.65 -23.16
N LEU A 137 13.96 -0.27 -22.49
CA LEU A 137 14.26 -0.62 -21.12
C LEU A 137 13.63 0.41 -20.18
N ASN A 138 12.74 0.00 -19.29
CA ASN A 138 12.30 0.82 -18.17
C ASN A 138 13.11 0.49 -16.93
N ILE A 139 13.65 1.54 -16.31
CA ILE A 139 14.35 1.50 -15.03
C ILE A 139 13.36 1.96 -13.98
N MET A 140 12.85 1.02 -13.18
CA MET A 140 11.81 1.31 -12.19
C MET A 140 12.47 1.67 -10.87
N LEU A 141 12.20 2.88 -10.39
CA LEU A 141 12.72 3.36 -9.12
C LEU A 141 11.75 3.08 -7.98
N ASP A 142 12.30 2.95 -6.78
CA ASP A 142 11.55 3.04 -5.54
C ASP A 142 11.46 4.49 -5.03
N ALA A 143 10.83 4.67 -3.86
CA ALA A 143 10.64 5.98 -3.26
C ALA A 143 11.97 6.65 -2.83
N GLY A 144 13.04 5.88 -2.67
CA GLY A 144 14.39 6.38 -2.36
C GLY A 144 15.24 6.65 -3.60
N GLY A 145 14.68 6.52 -4.81
CA GLY A 145 15.45 6.65 -6.06
C GLY A 145 16.37 5.46 -6.33
N ILE A 146 16.13 4.31 -5.69
CA ILE A 146 16.90 3.09 -5.88
C ILE A 146 16.28 2.28 -7.02
N ILE A 147 17.14 1.73 -7.88
CA ILE A 147 16.72 0.86 -8.98
C ILE A 147 16.20 -0.45 -8.39
N ARG A 148 14.89 -0.67 -8.50
CA ARG A 148 14.21 -1.84 -7.94
C ARG A 148 13.87 -2.89 -9.00
N ASP A 149 13.61 -2.48 -10.23
CA ASP A 149 13.28 -3.39 -11.33
C ASP A 149 13.81 -2.85 -12.67
N LEU A 150 14.09 -3.78 -13.59
CA LEU A 150 14.52 -3.50 -14.95
C LEU A 150 13.65 -4.33 -15.90
N ARG A 151 12.86 -3.67 -16.73
CA ARG A 151 11.88 -4.37 -17.55
C ARG A 151 11.67 -3.80 -18.94
N CYS A 152 11.42 -4.69 -19.91
CA CYS A 152 11.10 -4.27 -21.26
C CYS A 152 9.66 -3.73 -21.35
N GLY A 153 9.47 -2.62 -22.08
CA GLY A 153 8.15 -2.10 -22.41
C GLY A 153 8.06 -0.62 -22.71
#